data_AF-A0A536F6E7-F1
#
_entry.id   AF-A0A536F6E7-F1
#
_cell.length_a   1.000
_cell.length_b   1.000
_cell.length_c   1.000
_cell.angle_alpha   90.00
_cell.angle_beta   90.00
_cell.angle_gamma   90.00
#
_symmetry.space_group_name_H-M   'P 1'
#
loop_
_entity.id
_entity.type
_entity.pdbx_description
1 polymer ?
#
loop_
_entity_poly.entity_id
_entity_poly.type
_entity_poly.pdbx_seq_one_letter_code
_entity_poly.pdbx_strand_id
1 'polypeptide(L)'
;MTDRTVTHEYADVLERLVAKRYRALAVGHSRSDGMWEGWIEFVDLAEDERLKTGIETMQSNERAFRYWAAGVGPAYLEGAFTRARSRVTDRSARLAPPLSPLPQRAVLDPFEVDAQGEGLLAAQLGALDLDRIREIALAYELVPPKTAASATRAELIVEILATVSSGRREPAER
;
A
#
# COMPACT_ATOMS: atom_id res chain seq x y z
N MET A 1 -30.08 -6.59 -24.97
CA MET A 1 -29.22 -7.61 -24.34
C MET A 1 -29.20 -7.32 -22.86
N THR A 2 -29.64 -8.28 -22.05
CA THR A 2 -29.89 -8.08 -20.62
C THR A 2 -28.57 -8.22 -19.87
N ASP A 3 -28.15 -7.14 -19.23
CA ASP A 3 -27.10 -7.14 -18.22
C ASP A 3 -27.46 -8.17 -17.13
N ARG A 4 -26.66 -9.23 -17.00
CA ARG A 4 -26.97 -10.34 -16.09
C ARG A 4 -25.83 -10.51 -15.10
N THR A 5 -26.17 -10.44 -13.82
CA THR A 5 -25.24 -10.66 -12.72
C THR A 5 -25.60 -11.95 -12.00
N VAL A 6 -24.59 -12.76 -11.67
CA VAL A 6 -24.73 -14.00 -10.89
C VAL A 6 -23.71 -14.01 -9.76
N THR A 7 -24.04 -14.66 -8.66
CA THR A 7 -23.16 -14.75 -7.50
C THR A 7 -22.94 -16.19 -7.05
N HIS A 8 -21.78 -16.45 -6.46
CA HIS A 8 -21.42 -17.69 -5.76
C HIS A 8 -20.83 -17.33 -4.40
N GLU A 9 -21.33 -17.96 -3.33
CA GLU A 9 -21.00 -17.58 -1.95
C GLU A 9 -20.06 -18.60 -1.29
N TYR A 10 -19.07 -18.12 -0.54
CA TYR A 10 -18.08 -18.94 0.17
C TYR A 10 -18.34 -18.96 1.69
N ALA A 11 -19.43 -19.60 2.12
CA ALA A 11 -19.82 -19.61 3.54
C ALA A 11 -18.83 -20.40 4.43
N ASP A 12 -18.48 -21.64 4.06
CA ASP A 12 -17.69 -22.55 4.92
C ASP A 12 -16.18 -22.26 4.93
N VAL A 13 -15.67 -21.55 3.93
CA VAL A 13 -14.23 -21.41 3.68
C VAL A 13 -13.59 -20.34 4.58
N LEU A 14 -14.37 -19.35 5.01
CA LEU A 14 -13.86 -18.17 5.72
C LEU A 14 -13.93 -18.26 7.24
N GLU A 15 -14.69 -19.18 7.82
CA GLU A 15 -14.71 -19.38 9.28
C GLU A 15 -13.33 -19.70 9.88
N ARG A 16 -12.39 -20.15 9.04
CA ARG A 16 -11.03 -20.56 9.44
C ARG A 16 -9.91 -19.55 9.21
N LEU A 17 -10.10 -18.52 8.37
CA LEU A 17 -8.95 -17.77 7.80
C LEU A 17 -8.93 -16.27 8.11
N VAL A 18 -10.08 -15.64 8.30
CA VAL A 18 -10.17 -14.21 8.62
C VAL A 18 -11.13 -14.06 9.77
N ALA A 19 -10.75 -13.28 10.79
CA ALA A 19 -11.52 -13.05 12.01
C ALA A 19 -13.00 -12.72 11.75
N LYS A 20 -13.85 -13.77 11.61
CA LYS A 20 -15.33 -13.86 11.66
C LYS A 20 -16.21 -12.75 11.08
N ARG A 21 -15.67 -11.78 10.34
CA ARG A 21 -16.35 -10.51 10.08
C ARG A 21 -16.74 -10.28 8.63
N TYR A 22 -16.14 -10.97 7.67
CA TYR A 22 -16.44 -10.77 6.25
C TYR A 22 -16.99 -12.04 5.59
N ARG A 23 -18.04 -11.86 4.78
CA ARG A 23 -18.60 -12.88 3.86
C ARG A 23 -18.07 -12.63 2.45
N ALA A 24 -17.48 -13.64 1.82
CA ALA A 24 -17.02 -13.53 0.43
C ALA A 24 -18.05 -14.05 -0.58
N LEU A 25 -18.14 -13.34 -1.70
CA LEU A 25 -18.92 -13.71 -2.86
C LEU A 25 -18.07 -13.56 -4.12
N ALA A 26 -18.10 -14.55 -5.02
CA ALA A 26 -17.70 -14.32 -6.39
C ALA A 26 -18.90 -13.75 -7.16
N VAL A 27 -18.70 -12.61 -7.82
CA VAL A 27 -19.69 -11.95 -8.64
C VAL A 27 -19.27 -12.06 -10.10
N GLY A 28 -20.17 -12.59 -10.93
CA GLY A 28 -20.00 -12.73 -12.36
C GLY A 28 -20.99 -11.86 -13.09
N HIS A 29 -20.53 -11.13 -14.09
CA HIS A 29 -21.33 -10.18 -14.83
C HIS A 29 -21.17 -10.38 -16.34
N SER A 30 -22.29 -10.47 -17.05
CA SER A 30 -22.32 -10.62 -18.50
C SER A 30 -22.17 -9.26 -19.18
N ARG A 31 -21.16 -9.15 -20.04
CA ARG A 31 -20.91 -7.99 -20.88
C ARG A 31 -21.74 -8.06 -22.17
N SER A 32 -21.78 -6.94 -22.90
CA SER A 32 -22.51 -6.82 -24.18
C SER A 32 -21.93 -7.68 -25.30
N ASP A 33 -20.66 -8.09 -25.21
CA ASP A 33 -19.98 -9.00 -26.14
C ASP A 33 -20.24 -10.49 -25.83
N GLY A 34 -21.02 -10.79 -24.79
CA GLY A 34 -21.31 -12.16 -24.34
C GLY A 34 -20.25 -12.77 -23.44
N MET A 35 -19.14 -12.06 -23.17
CA MET A 35 -18.14 -12.48 -22.20
C MET A 35 -18.60 -12.21 -20.77
N TRP A 36 -18.06 -12.99 -19.84
CA TRP A 36 -18.35 -12.90 -18.42
C TRP A 36 -17.12 -12.46 -17.67
N GLU A 37 -17.19 -11.30 -17.03
CA GLU A 37 -16.16 -10.86 -16.10
C GLU A 37 -16.52 -11.32 -14.69
N GLY A 38 -15.50 -11.68 -13.90
CA GLY A 38 -15.68 -12.14 -12.53
C GLY A 38 -14.75 -11.42 -11.56
N TRP A 39 -15.26 -11.07 -10.38
CA TRP A 39 -14.48 -10.51 -9.27
C TRP A 39 -14.97 -11.09 -7.95
N ILE A 40 -14.27 -10.79 -6.85
CA ILE A 40 -14.64 -11.19 -5.50
C ILE A 40 -15.04 -9.97 -4.70
N GLU A 41 -16.15 -10.08 -3.97
CA GLU A 41 -16.63 -9.09 -3.02
C GLU A 41 -16.58 -9.66 -1.61
N PHE A 42 -16.17 -8.83 -0.67
CA PHE A 42 -16.19 -9.13 0.76
C PHE A 42 -17.13 -8.14 1.43
N VAL A 43 -18.18 -8.68 2.04
CA VAL A 43 -19.21 -7.90 2.74
C VAL A 43 -18.95 -8.03 4.22
N ASP A 44 -18.74 -6.91 4.91
CA ASP A 44 -18.67 -6.89 6.37
C ASP A 44 -20.06 -7.28 6.93
N LEU A 45 -20.07 -8.18 7.91
CA LEU A 45 -21.28 -8.68 8.56
C LEU A 45 -21.77 -7.78 9.71
N ALA A 46 -20.92 -6.87 10.18
CA ALA A 46 -21.19 -5.94 11.28
C ALA A 46 -21.30 -4.48 10.83
N GLU A 47 -20.62 -4.11 9.74
CA GLU A 47 -20.70 -2.78 9.12
C GLU A 47 -21.22 -2.88 7.68
N ASP A 48 -21.66 -1.77 7.10
CA ASP A 48 -22.10 -1.71 5.69
C ASP A 48 -20.92 -1.55 4.71
N GLU A 49 -19.72 -2.00 5.11
CA GLU A 49 -18.52 -1.91 4.28
C GLU A 49 -18.47 -3.07 3.28
N ARG A 50 -18.31 -2.73 1.99
CA ARG A 50 -18.08 -3.72 0.93
C ARG A 50 -16.74 -3.49 0.25
N LEU A 51 -15.86 -4.48 0.36
CA LEU A 51 -14.60 -4.52 -0.36
C LEU A 51 -14.79 -5.30 -1.66
N LYS A 52 -14.15 -4.86 -2.74
CA LYS A 52 -14.16 -5.59 -4.02
C LYS A 52 -12.77 -5.64 -4.63
N THR A 53 -12.47 -6.76 -5.27
CA THR A 53 -11.26 -6.89 -6.09
C THR A 53 -11.43 -6.15 -7.42
N GLY A 54 -10.38 -6.17 -8.25
CA GLY A 54 -10.54 -5.94 -9.69
C GLY A 54 -11.17 -7.16 -10.37
N ILE A 55 -11.22 -7.16 -11.70
CA ILE A 55 -11.57 -8.35 -12.48
C ILE A 55 -10.50 -9.42 -12.23
N GLU A 56 -10.91 -10.56 -11.68
CA GLU A 56 -10.09 -11.73 -11.39
C GLU A 56 -10.15 -12.76 -12.53
N THR A 57 -11.23 -12.75 -13.32
CA THR A 57 -11.38 -13.67 -14.44
C THR A 57 -12.21 -13.10 -15.59
N MET A 58 -11.93 -13.57 -16.81
CA MET A 58 -12.79 -13.42 -17.97
C MET A 58 -13.14 -14.80 -18.53
N GLN A 59 -14.43 -15.06 -18.72
CA GLN A 59 -14.98 -16.36 -19.09
C GLN A 59 -15.90 -16.22 -20.29
N SER A 60 -16.00 -17.27 -21.12
CA SER A 60 -16.81 -17.21 -22.34
C SER A 60 -18.31 -17.37 -22.10
N ASN A 61 -18.73 -17.77 -20.89
CA ASN A 61 -20.13 -17.94 -20.51
C ASN A 61 -20.29 -18.10 -18.98
N GLU A 62 -21.54 -18.06 -18.51
CA GLU A 62 -21.92 -18.22 -17.10
C GLU A 62 -21.43 -19.54 -16.48
N ARG A 63 -21.50 -20.66 -17.23
CA ARG A 63 -21.12 -21.98 -16.70
C ARG A 63 -19.63 -22.04 -16.40
N ALA A 64 -18.81 -21.46 -17.28
CA ALA A 64 -17.36 -21.36 -17.07
C ALA A 64 -17.03 -20.46 -15.87
N PHE A 65 -17.77 -19.35 -15.68
CA PHE A 65 -17.67 -18.54 -14.46
C PHE A 65 -18.00 -19.33 -13.19
N ARG A 66 -19.12 -20.08 -13.17
CA ARG A 66 -19.51 -20.89 -12.01
C ARG A 66 -18.48 -21.97 -11.68
N TYR A 67 -17.86 -22.58 -12.69
CA TYR A 67 -16.80 -23.56 -12.49
C TYR A 67 -15.55 -22.93 -11.88
N TRP A 68 -15.13 -21.76 -12.38
CA TRP A 68 -14.05 -20.99 -11.77
C TRP A 68 -14.36 -20.65 -10.32
N ALA A 69 -15.56 -20.12 -10.04
CA ALA A 69 -15.96 -19.72 -8.69
C ALA A 69 -15.94 -20.92 -7.72
N ALA A 70 -16.49 -22.07 -8.11
CA ALA A 70 -16.44 -23.27 -7.28
C ALA A 70 -15.01 -23.79 -7.01
N GLY A 71 -14.06 -23.47 -7.89
CA GLY A 71 -12.64 -23.83 -7.73
C GLY A 71 -11.81 -22.85 -6.91
N VAL A 72 -12.38 -21.72 -6.48
CA VAL A 72 -11.67 -20.73 -5.66
C VAL A 72 -11.46 -21.29 -4.25
N GLY A 73 -10.21 -21.55 -3.93
CA GLY A 73 -9.81 -22.11 -2.65
C GLY A 73 -9.57 -21.05 -1.56
N PRO A 74 -9.43 -21.50 -0.30
CA PRO A 74 -9.23 -20.64 0.86
C PRO A 74 -8.02 -19.68 0.74
N ALA A 75 -6.85 -20.18 0.35
CA ALA A 75 -5.64 -19.36 0.19
C ALA A 75 -5.79 -18.27 -0.90
N TYR A 76 -6.61 -18.54 -1.93
CA TYR A 76 -6.90 -17.55 -2.96
C TYR A 76 -7.76 -16.42 -2.40
N LEU A 77 -8.74 -16.74 -1.55
CA LEU A 77 -9.60 -15.75 -0.89
C LEU A 77 -8.80 -14.83 0.04
N GLU A 78 -7.83 -15.34 0.79
CA GLU A 78 -6.95 -14.52 1.63
C GLU A 78 -6.12 -13.52 0.81
N GLY A 79 -5.53 -13.99 -0.29
CA GLY A 79 -4.79 -13.13 -1.21
C GLY A 79 -5.71 -12.08 -1.87
N ALA A 80 -6.91 -12.48 -2.26
CA ALA A 80 -7.92 -11.59 -2.84
C ALA A 80 -8.38 -10.53 -1.84
N PHE A 81 -8.58 -10.88 -0.57
CA PHE A 81 -8.95 -9.95 0.49
C PHE A 81 -7.87 -8.88 0.70
N THR A 82 -6.60 -9.30 0.72
CA THR A 82 -5.46 -8.38 0.82
C THR A 82 -5.46 -7.37 -0.33
N ARG A 83 -5.65 -7.83 -1.58
CA ARG A 83 -5.76 -6.94 -2.75
C ARG A 83 -6.97 -6.01 -2.68
N ALA A 84 -8.12 -6.49 -2.20
CA ALA A 84 -9.33 -5.70 -2.07
C ALA A 84 -9.16 -4.56 -1.05
N ARG A 85 -8.51 -4.82 0.10
CA ARG A 85 -8.19 -3.80 1.09
C ARG A 85 -7.23 -2.74 0.57
N SER A 86 -6.14 -3.15 -0.10
CA SER A 86 -5.18 -2.20 -0.67
C SER A 86 -5.81 -1.26 -1.70
N ARG A 87 -6.84 -1.71 -2.43
CA ARG A 87 -7.58 -0.86 -3.38
C ARG A 87 -8.43 0.21 -2.71
N VAL A 88 -9.02 -0.07 -1.56
CA VAL A 88 -9.76 0.95 -0.79
C VAL A 88 -8.79 2.00 -0.26
N THR A 89 -7.64 1.59 0.28
CA THR A 89 -6.58 2.52 0.70
C THR A 89 -6.11 3.41 -0.45
N ASP A 90 -5.85 2.82 -1.62
CA ASP A 90 -5.42 3.55 -2.81
C ASP A 90 -6.52 4.48 -3.37
N ARG A 91 -7.79 4.07 -3.37
CA ARG A 91 -8.91 4.95 -3.76
C ARG A 91 -9.07 6.12 -2.80
N SER A 92 -8.98 5.90 -1.49
CA SER A 92 -9.01 6.97 -0.49
C SER A 92 -7.84 7.94 -0.66
N ALA A 93 -6.66 7.44 -1.05
CA ALA A 93 -5.52 8.28 -1.40
C ALA A 93 -5.73 9.10 -2.68
N ARG A 94 -6.50 8.59 -3.67
CA ARG A 94 -6.81 9.30 -4.93
C ARG A 94 -7.97 10.30 -4.84
N LEU A 95 -8.93 10.09 -3.93
CA LEU A 95 -10.11 10.95 -3.77
C LEU A 95 -9.91 12.12 -2.80
N ALA A 96 -8.85 12.07 -2.00
CA ALA A 96 -8.32 13.30 -1.45
C ALA A 96 -7.88 14.20 -2.63
N PRO A 97 -7.92 15.53 -2.53
CA PRO A 97 -6.97 16.35 -3.30
C PRO A 97 -5.57 15.76 -3.10
N PRO A 98 -4.54 16.06 -3.89
CA PRO A 98 -3.18 15.77 -3.45
C PRO A 98 -2.93 16.57 -2.15
N LEU A 99 -3.38 16.01 -1.03
CA LEU A 99 -2.75 16.11 0.24
C LEU A 99 -1.36 15.65 -0.10
N SER A 100 -0.45 16.61 -0.12
CA SER A 100 0.99 16.42 -0.26
C SER A 100 1.32 15.03 0.25
N PRO A 101 1.98 14.16 -0.55
CA PRO A 101 2.23 12.79 -0.14
C PRO A 101 2.74 12.83 1.30
N LEU A 102 1.92 12.32 2.23
CA LEU A 102 2.39 12.11 3.59
C LEU A 102 3.68 11.33 3.40
N PRO A 103 4.82 11.83 3.89
CA PRO A 103 6.10 11.24 3.58
C PRO A 103 5.98 9.77 3.95
N GLN A 104 6.09 8.91 2.94
CA GLN A 104 6.22 7.47 3.13
C GLN A 104 7.38 7.35 4.09
N ARG A 105 7.06 7.12 5.37
CA ARG A 105 7.96 7.18 6.52
C ARG A 105 9.33 6.75 6.04
N ALA A 106 10.27 7.70 5.99
CA ALA A 106 11.64 7.32 5.74
C ALA A 106 11.97 6.27 6.79
N VAL A 107 12.09 5.02 6.33
CA VAL A 107 12.42 3.86 7.17
C VAL A 107 13.82 4.05 7.78
N LEU A 108 14.57 5.04 7.29
CA LEU A 108 15.79 5.56 7.84
C LEU A 108 15.49 6.58 8.96
N ASP A 109 15.82 6.22 10.19
CA ASP A 109 16.12 7.20 11.24
C ASP A 109 17.60 7.55 11.12
N PRO A 110 17.97 8.76 10.66
CA PRO A 110 19.36 9.14 10.44
C PRO A 110 20.23 9.04 11.71
N PHE A 111 19.66 9.26 12.89
CA PHE A 111 20.39 9.20 14.16
C PHE A 111 20.69 7.76 14.57
N GLU A 112 19.70 6.87 14.43
CA GLU A 112 19.88 5.44 14.69
C GLU A 112 20.89 4.81 13.71
N VAL A 113 20.79 5.13 12.42
CA VAL A 113 21.69 4.58 11.40
C VAL A 113 23.13 5.06 11.56
N ASP A 114 23.31 6.33 11.93
CA ASP A 114 24.62 6.88 12.25
C ASP A 114 25.21 6.16 13.49
N ALA A 115 24.38 5.88 14.51
CA ALA A 115 24.80 5.16 15.71
C ALA A 115 25.20 3.69 15.45
N GLN A 116 24.67 3.06 14.40
CA GLN A 116 24.96 1.67 14.03
C GLN A 116 26.36 1.46 13.42
N GLY A 117 27.04 2.48 12.92
CA GLY A 117 28.40 2.33 12.41
C GLY A 117 28.94 3.53 11.63
N GLU A 118 30.26 3.69 11.65
CA GLU A 118 30.96 4.76 10.94
C GLU A 118 30.75 4.66 9.41
N GLY A 119 30.24 5.73 8.80
CA GLY A 119 30.00 5.80 7.35
C GLY A 119 28.76 5.07 6.84
N LEU A 120 28.00 4.37 7.70
CA LEU A 120 26.78 3.67 7.30
C LEU A 120 25.70 4.64 6.80
N LEU A 121 25.48 5.74 7.52
CA LEU A 121 24.55 6.79 7.11
C LEU A 121 24.93 7.38 5.75
N ALA A 122 26.22 7.64 5.51
CA ALA A 122 26.71 8.16 4.24
C ALA A 122 26.47 7.18 3.09
N ALA A 123 26.71 5.88 3.30
CA ALA A 123 26.46 4.84 2.31
C ALA A 123 24.96 4.70 1.98
N GLN A 124 24.09 4.77 2.99
CA GLN A 124 22.64 4.65 2.80
C GLN A 124 22.05 5.89 2.12
N LEU A 125 22.43 7.10 2.53
CA LEU A 125 22.06 8.33 1.81
C LEU A 125 22.62 8.31 0.38
N GLY A 126 23.81 7.75 0.20
CA GLY A 126 24.46 7.51 -1.09
C GLY A 126 23.72 6.53 -2.01
N ALA A 127 22.75 5.76 -1.51
CA ALA A 127 21.89 4.89 -2.31
C ALA A 127 20.54 5.54 -2.70
N LEU A 128 20.19 6.69 -2.12
CA LEU A 128 18.91 7.37 -2.33
C LEU A 128 18.98 8.43 -3.45
N ASP A 129 17.85 8.68 -4.10
CA ASP A 129 17.72 9.79 -5.03
C ASP A 129 17.64 11.16 -4.31
N LEU A 130 17.82 12.25 -5.06
CA LEU A 130 17.88 13.61 -4.50
C LEU A 130 16.58 14.02 -3.80
N ASP A 131 15.43 13.64 -4.35
CA ASP A 131 14.13 13.99 -3.79
C ASP A 131 13.92 13.29 -2.45
N ARG A 132 14.31 12.02 -2.36
CA ARG A 132 14.26 11.25 -1.12
C ARG A 132 15.21 11.77 -0.04
N ILE A 133 16.42 12.20 -0.42
CA ILE A 133 17.37 12.84 0.52
C ILE A 133 16.79 14.15 1.05
N ARG A 134 16.15 14.96 0.18
CA ARG A 134 15.48 16.21 0.57
C ARG A 134 14.31 15.96 1.52
N GLU A 135 13.49 14.93 1.26
CA GLU A 135 12.41 14.54 2.18
C GLU A 135 12.94 14.19 3.56
N ILE A 136 14.02 13.41 3.66
CA ILE A 136 14.63 13.04 4.94
C ILE A 136 15.16 14.28 5.66
N ALA A 137 15.86 15.17 4.96
CA ALA A 137 16.39 16.41 5.54
C ALA A 137 15.29 17.28 6.15
N LEU A 138 14.14 17.41 5.48
CA LEU A 138 13.01 18.20 5.95
C LEU A 138 12.22 17.51 7.07
N ALA A 139 12.02 16.20 6.98
CA ALA A 139 11.22 15.44 7.94
C ALA A 139 11.86 15.41 9.34
N TYR A 140 13.19 15.42 9.41
CA TYR A 140 13.96 15.45 10.66
C TYR A 140 14.53 16.84 10.98
N GLU A 141 14.09 17.88 10.25
CA GLU A 141 14.53 19.27 10.41
C GLU A 141 16.07 19.44 10.42
N LEU A 142 16.78 18.58 9.69
CA LEU A 142 18.25 18.53 9.67
C LEU A 142 18.88 19.67 8.87
N VAL A 143 18.11 20.21 7.93
CA VAL A 143 18.53 21.28 7.01
C VAL A 143 17.37 22.28 6.84
N PRO A 144 17.62 23.60 6.84
CA PRO A 144 16.58 24.59 6.60
C PRO A 144 15.90 24.40 5.23
N PRO A 145 14.58 24.61 5.12
CA PRO A 145 13.84 24.38 3.86
C PRO A 145 14.37 25.16 2.65
N LYS A 146 14.88 26.38 2.88
CA LYS A 146 15.49 27.22 1.84
C LYS A 146 16.77 26.59 1.27
N THR A 147 17.60 26.03 2.15
CA THR A 147 18.85 25.35 1.77
C THR A 147 18.52 24.04 1.06
N ALA A 148 17.55 23.28 1.56
CA ALA A 148 17.16 22.01 0.96
C ALA A 148 16.57 22.16 -0.46
N ALA A 149 15.89 23.27 -0.74
CA ALA A 149 15.31 23.54 -2.06
C ALA A 149 16.36 23.77 -3.16
N SER A 150 17.51 24.35 -2.83
CA SER A 150 18.57 24.69 -3.81
C SER A 150 19.78 23.78 -3.76
N ALA A 151 19.95 22.99 -2.70
CA ALA A 151 21.11 22.14 -2.51
C ALA A 151 21.14 20.95 -3.50
N THR A 152 22.34 20.65 -3.97
CA THR A 152 22.66 19.45 -4.74
C THR A 152 22.68 18.21 -3.85
N ARG A 153 22.71 17.05 -4.48
CA ARG A 153 22.75 15.76 -3.76
C ARG A 153 23.95 15.64 -2.82
N ALA A 154 25.13 16.07 -3.27
CA ALA A 154 26.33 16.00 -2.45
C ALA A 154 26.27 16.97 -1.26
N GLU A 155 25.77 18.19 -1.48
CA GLU A 155 25.62 19.19 -0.43
C GLU A 155 24.62 18.73 0.65
N LEU A 156 23.49 18.15 0.25
CA LEU A 156 22.52 17.61 1.21
C LEU A 156 23.07 16.45 2.05
N ILE A 157 23.85 15.54 1.44
CA ILE A 157 24.47 14.44 2.16
C ILE A 157 25.46 14.97 3.20
N VAL A 158 26.30 15.93 2.81
CA VAL A 158 27.28 16.55 3.71
C VAL A 158 26.60 17.25 4.88
N GLU A 159 25.55 18.04 4.61
CA GLU A 159 24.83 18.76 5.66
C GLU A 159 24.08 17.82 6.63
N ILE A 160 23.42 16.79 6.11
CA ILE A 160 22.77 15.77 6.96
C ILE A 160 23.80 15.10 7.87
N LEU A 161 24.95 14.70 7.35
CA LEU A 161 26.01 14.07 8.15
C LEU A 161 26.56 15.02 9.21
N ALA A 162 26.76 16.29 8.86
CA ALA A 162 27.24 17.32 9.79
C ALA A 162 26.24 17.58 10.93
N THR A 163 24.96 17.72 10.62
CA THR A 163 23.90 17.94 11.60
C THR A 163 23.73 16.74 12.53
N VAL A 164 23.68 15.51 11.98
CA VAL A 164 23.52 14.28 12.78
C VAL A 164 24.74 14.04 13.68
N SER A 165 25.96 14.25 13.16
CA SER A 165 27.19 14.14 13.93
C SER A 165 27.28 15.18 15.06
N SER A 166 26.73 16.37 14.83
CA SER A 166 26.65 17.44 15.85
C SER A 166 25.60 17.12 16.92
N GLY A 167 24.44 16.59 16.53
CA GLY A 167 23.39 16.15 17.46
C GLY A 167 23.83 14.98 18.36
N ARG A 168 24.70 14.09 17.87
CA ARG A 168 25.34 13.04 18.71
C ARG A 168 26.25 13.64 19.79
N ARG A 169 26.87 14.79 19.52
CA ARG A 169 27.83 15.44 20.41
C ARG A 169 27.20 16.30 21.49
N GLU A 170 25.87 16.44 21.54
CA GLU A 170 25.16 17.11 22.64
C GLU A 170 24.52 16.10 23.63
N PRO A 171 25.27 15.54 24.59
CA PRO A 171 24.69 15.02 25.82
C PRO A 171 24.68 16.14 26.88
N ALA A 172 23.48 16.53 27.31
CA ALA A 172 23.16 17.20 28.58
C ALA A 172 23.93 18.50 28.95
N GLU A 173 23.22 19.63 28.92
CA GLU A 173 23.30 20.58 30.02
C GLU A 173 21.89 20.96 30.51
N ARG A 174 21.79 21.07 31.84
CA ARG A 174 20.61 21.31 32.68
C ARG A 174 19.89 22.61 32.39
#